data_AF-A0A0E3NLH5-F1
#
_entry.id   AF-A0A0E3NLH5-F1
#
_cell.length_a   1.000
_cell.length_b   1.000
_cell.length_c   1.000
_cell.angle_alpha   90.00
_cell.angle_beta   90.00
_cell.angle_gamma   90.00
#
_symmetry.space_group_name_H-M   'P 1'
#
loop_
_entity.id
_entity.type
_entity.pdbx_description
1 polymer ?
#
loop_
_entity_poly.entity_id
_entity_poly.type
_entity_poly.pdbx_seq_one_letter_code
_entity_poly.pdbx_strand_id
1 'polypeptide(L)'
;MSGIILDIVELLLTAEIYNRYPELDVNDLPKNIRKSYWNSTEKTVPKPIIASYVRIEKLYGIKDIEKSVKNVPFITIDRAHFELRLSAFELAAEWLEKQEGSQERIENNPVLAYYFGEIRKDEATDYAAAKAKIRPKEVDREWIESLIAEIKKEDKSEEMLKLVVIIAPEDVKQKVRDLVLTEEQEDEIEKIMKAIKHREYLRDIGLHDIGKLLFVGPPGTGKTSVARALSEQLSIPFVEVKLSMITDQYLGETAKNIDRVFLLAKKLNPCILFIDELDFVAKARTSDENAAIKRAVNTLLKAIDEISLVEHGVLLIAATNHPRMLDSAAWRRFDEIVHFPLPDLEMRKNILDIVTRHIEGDFDTQEIAVLTESYSGSDLRMVIREAVLSALLEERKVLTQEDLLEAVKSFDERADLKSDDYKGKNPS
;
A
#
# COMPACT_ATOMS: atom_id res chain seq x y z
N MET A 1 -12.47 25.03 -24.34
CA MET A 1 -12.35 25.72 -23.03
C MET A 1 -11.23 25.06 -22.26
N SER A 2 -10.53 25.76 -21.35
CA SER A 2 -9.44 25.15 -20.59
C SER A 2 -9.98 24.06 -19.67
N GLY A 3 -9.27 22.94 -19.54
CA GLY A 3 -9.63 21.85 -18.61
C GLY A 3 -9.83 22.34 -17.16
N ILE A 4 -9.14 23.42 -16.79
CA ILE A 4 -9.28 24.07 -15.48
C ILE A 4 -10.71 24.55 -15.19
N ILE A 5 -11.43 25.10 -16.16
CA ILE A 5 -12.81 25.57 -15.92
C ILE A 5 -13.70 24.36 -15.64
N LEU A 6 -13.55 23.29 -16.42
CA LEU A 6 -14.23 22.02 -16.20
C LEU A 6 -13.98 21.49 -14.79
N ASP A 7 -12.73 21.48 -14.35
CA ASP A 7 -12.35 21.02 -13.01
C ASP A 7 -13.01 21.86 -11.89
N ILE A 8 -13.04 23.19 -12.04
CA ILE A 8 -13.71 24.07 -11.07
C ILE A 8 -15.21 23.82 -11.04
N VAL A 9 -15.85 23.71 -12.21
CA VAL A 9 -17.29 23.44 -12.30
C VAL A 9 -17.64 22.09 -11.69
N GLU A 10 -16.83 21.07 -11.96
CA GLU A 10 -16.96 19.75 -11.34
C GLU A 10 -16.91 19.84 -9.81
N LEU A 11 -15.91 20.53 -9.24
CA LEU A 11 -15.81 20.74 -7.80
C LEU A 11 -17.03 21.47 -7.23
N LEU A 12 -17.47 22.53 -7.88
CA LEU A 12 -18.61 23.32 -7.40
C LEU A 12 -19.92 22.52 -7.42
N LEU A 13 -20.16 21.77 -8.49
CA LEU A 13 -21.31 20.86 -8.56
C LEU A 13 -21.20 19.77 -7.50
N THR A 14 -20.04 19.14 -7.36
CA THR A 14 -19.78 18.11 -6.35
C THR A 14 -20.03 18.64 -4.94
N ALA A 15 -19.50 19.81 -4.61
CA ALA A 15 -19.69 20.44 -3.31
C ALA A 15 -21.18 20.72 -3.04
N GLU A 16 -21.88 21.36 -3.98
CA GLU A 16 -23.28 21.70 -3.85
C GLU A 16 -24.18 20.46 -3.69
N ILE A 17 -23.96 19.41 -4.51
CA ILE A 17 -24.69 18.14 -4.43
C ILE A 17 -24.40 17.44 -3.12
N TYR A 18 -23.12 17.27 -2.74
CA TYR A 18 -22.73 16.62 -1.48
C TYR A 18 -23.32 17.31 -0.25
N ASN A 19 -23.41 18.64 -0.29
CA ASN A 19 -24.01 19.45 0.77
C ASN A 19 -25.53 19.29 0.84
N ARG A 20 -26.18 19.14 -0.32
CA ARG A 20 -27.64 19.06 -0.44
C ARG A 20 -28.21 17.70 -0.04
N TYR A 21 -27.51 16.61 -0.36
CA TYR A 21 -28.01 15.25 -0.19
C TYR A 21 -27.36 14.56 1.02
N PRO A 22 -28.12 14.29 2.11
CA PRO A 22 -27.60 13.60 3.29
C PRO A 22 -27.16 12.16 3.03
N GLU A 23 -27.69 11.51 1.98
CA GLU A 23 -27.42 10.12 1.60
C GLU A 23 -25.96 9.90 1.16
N LEU A 24 -25.31 10.95 0.66
CA LEU A 24 -23.92 10.90 0.22
C LEU A 24 -22.98 10.97 1.42
N ASP A 25 -21.96 10.13 1.45
CA ASP A 25 -20.93 10.10 2.48
C ASP A 25 -19.55 10.39 1.91
N VAL A 26 -18.55 10.46 2.79
CA VAL A 26 -17.17 10.80 2.42
C VAL A 26 -16.53 9.84 1.40
N ASN A 27 -17.02 8.61 1.28
CA ASN A 27 -16.59 7.64 0.28
C ASN A 27 -17.22 7.86 -1.10
N ASP A 28 -18.23 8.72 -1.21
CA ASP A 28 -18.77 9.16 -2.51
C ASP A 28 -17.91 10.27 -3.14
N LEU A 29 -17.07 10.95 -2.36
CA LEU A 29 -16.21 12.02 -2.85
C LEU A 29 -15.01 11.47 -3.64
N PRO A 30 -14.68 12.06 -4.80
CA PRO A 30 -13.41 11.82 -5.47
C PRO A 30 -12.21 12.05 -4.54
N LYS A 31 -11.17 11.22 -4.69
CA LYS A 31 -9.99 11.22 -3.82
C LYS A 31 -9.34 12.60 -3.64
N ASN A 32 -9.15 13.34 -4.74
CA ASN A 32 -8.55 14.68 -4.72
C ASN A 32 -9.38 15.67 -3.88
N ILE A 33 -10.71 15.63 -4.02
CA ILE A 33 -11.64 16.46 -3.24
C ILE A 33 -11.62 16.00 -1.78
N ARG A 34 -11.77 14.70 -1.53
CA ARG A 34 -11.75 14.11 -0.19
C ARG A 34 -10.52 14.52 0.60
N LYS A 35 -9.34 14.38 0.00
CA LYS A 35 -8.03 14.77 0.56
C LYS A 35 -7.94 16.26 0.87
N SER A 36 -8.39 17.12 -0.03
CA SER A 36 -8.32 18.58 0.15
C SER A 36 -9.27 19.08 1.25
N TYR A 37 -10.39 18.39 1.44
CA TYR A 37 -11.45 18.76 2.36
C TYR A 37 -11.45 18.00 3.69
N TRP A 38 -10.49 17.11 3.90
CA TRP A 38 -10.41 16.25 5.07
C TRP A 38 -10.35 17.03 6.39
N ASN A 39 -11.19 16.64 7.35
CA ASN A 39 -11.10 17.07 8.74
C ASN A 39 -10.54 15.92 9.58
N SER A 40 -9.32 16.09 10.10
CA SER A 40 -8.62 15.06 10.87
C SER A 40 -9.23 14.79 12.24
N THR A 41 -10.00 15.74 12.80
CA THR A 41 -10.63 15.57 14.11
C THR A 41 -11.91 14.73 13.99
N GLU A 42 -12.73 15.03 12.99
CA GLU A 42 -13.97 14.30 12.71
C GLU A 42 -13.74 13.04 11.86
N LYS A 43 -12.53 12.86 11.32
CA LYS A 43 -12.12 11.79 10.41
C LYS A 43 -13.09 11.58 9.24
N THR A 44 -13.51 12.71 8.68
CA THR A 44 -14.46 12.78 7.58
C THR A 44 -14.28 14.09 6.82
N VAL A 45 -15.01 14.27 5.72
CA VAL A 45 -15.18 15.55 5.06
C VAL A 45 -16.44 16.22 5.61
N PRO A 46 -16.32 17.38 6.28
CA PRO A 46 -17.45 18.05 6.89
C PRO A 46 -18.43 18.54 5.83
N LYS A 47 -19.72 18.54 6.19
CA LYS A 47 -20.77 19.21 5.44
C LYS A 47 -21.12 20.53 6.15
N PRO A 48 -21.12 21.68 5.45
CA PRO A 48 -20.92 21.85 4.01
C PRO A 48 -19.44 21.92 3.57
N ILE A 49 -19.17 21.43 2.37
CA ILE A 49 -17.96 21.70 1.57
C ILE A 49 -18.06 23.13 1.04
N ILE A 50 -17.06 23.95 1.36
CA ILE A 50 -16.96 25.35 0.94
C ILE A 50 -15.82 25.52 -0.07
N ALA A 51 -16.14 25.98 -1.28
CA ALA A 51 -15.19 26.17 -2.37
C ALA A 51 -14.43 27.51 -2.24
N SER A 52 -13.55 27.61 -1.24
CA SER A 52 -12.72 28.80 -1.03
C SER A 52 -11.58 28.91 -2.04
N TYR A 53 -11.15 30.14 -2.35
CA TYR A 53 -10.08 30.40 -3.33
C TYR A 53 -8.81 29.60 -2.99
N VAL A 54 -8.37 29.68 -1.74
CA VAL A 54 -7.15 28.98 -1.27
C VAL A 54 -7.22 27.48 -1.54
N ARG A 55 -8.38 26.86 -1.35
CA ARG A 55 -8.54 25.42 -1.60
C ARG A 55 -8.51 25.11 -3.09
N ILE A 56 -9.20 25.88 -3.91
CA ILE A 56 -9.27 25.68 -5.36
C ILE A 56 -7.89 25.93 -6.01
N GLU A 57 -7.22 27.01 -5.62
CA GLU A 57 -5.87 27.34 -6.09
C GLU A 57 -4.86 26.24 -5.74
N LYS A 58 -4.93 25.70 -4.51
CA LYS A 58 -4.09 24.59 -4.08
C LYS A 58 -4.42 23.29 -4.82
N LEU A 59 -5.72 22.99 -5.01
CA LEU A 59 -6.19 21.75 -5.64
C LEU A 59 -5.80 21.67 -7.12
N TYR A 60 -5.92 22.79 -7.85
CA TYR A 60 -5.74 22.83 -9.30
C TYR A 60 -4.49 23.63 -9.76
N GLY A 61 -3.68 24.13 -8.83
CA GLY A 61 -2.46 24.88 -9.15
C GLY A 61 -2.71 26.21 -9.86
N ILE A 62 -3.82 26.88 -9.55
CA ILE A 62 -4.25 28.12 -10.20
C ILE A 62 -3.69 29.34 -9.46
N LYS A 63 -3.22 30.35 -10.20
CA LYS A 63 -2.70 31.61 -9.61
C LYS A 63 -3.70 32.77 -9.59
N ASP A 64 -4.68 32.75 -10.48
CA ASP A 64 -5.70 33.80 -10.60
C ASP A 64 -7.06 33.15 -10.93
N ILE A 65 -7.75 32.77 -9.87
CA ILE A 65 -9.04 32.08 -9.97
C ILE A 65 -10.13 32.98 -10.57
N GLU A 66 -10.16 34.26 -10.17
CA GLU A 66 -11.19 35.20 -10.63
C GLU A 66 -11.13 35.38 -12.15
N LYS A 67 -9.93 35.55 -12.69
CA LYS A 67 -9.73 35.64 -14.15
C LYS A 67 -10.17 34.38 -14.88
N SER A 68 -9.96 33.21 -14.25
CA SER A 68 -10.27 31.91 -14.84
C SER A 68 -11.78 31.66 -14.97
N VAL A 69 -12.57 32.15 -14.02
CA VAL A 69 -14.04 31.94 -14.00
C VAL A 69 -14.86 33.16 -14.43
N LYS A 70 -14.22 34.30 -14.73
CA LYS A 70 -14.87 35.59 -15.05
C LYS A 70 -15.98 35.50 -16.11
N ASN A 71 -15.82 34.62 -17.11
CA ASN A 71 -16.73 34.48 -18.23
C ASN A 71 -17.70 33.29 -18.11
N VAL A 72 -17.74 32.63 -16.94
CA VAL A 72 -18.62 31.49 -16.69
C VAL A 72 -19.94 32.01 -16.11
N PRO A 73 -21.08 31.91 -16.82
CA PRO A 73 -22.29 32.67 -16.51
C PRO A 73 -23.01 32.21 -15.23
N PHE A 74 -22.73 30.98 -14.78
CA PHE A 74 -23.38 30.36 -13.62
C PHE A 74 -22.48 30.31 -12.37
N ILE A 75 -21.30 30.94 -12.41
CA ILE A 75 -20.40 31.05 -11.24
C ILE A 75 -20.45 32.48 -10.71
N THR A 76 -20.68 32.62 -9.41
CA THR A 76 -20.54 33.87 -8.67
C THR A 76 -19.27 33.86 -7.83
N ILE A 77 -18.57 34.98 -7.87
CA ILE A 77 -17.35 35.28 -7.11
C ILE A 77 -17.76 36.04 -5.84
N ASP A 78 -17.73 35.38 -4.68
CA ASP A 78 -17.95 36.03 -3.38
C ASP A 78 -16.62 36.56 -2.84
N ARG A 79 -16.36 37.85 -3.11
CA ARG A 79 -15.14 38.54 -2.66
C ARG A 79 -15.11 38.84 -1.17
N ALA A 80 -16.26 38.79 -0.47
CA ALA A 80 -16.29 39.04 0.96
C ALA A 80 -15.78 37.82 1.74
N HIS A 81 -16.13 36.61 1.27
CA HIS A 81 -15.72 35.36 1.89
C HIS A 81 -14.57 34.65 1.15
N PHE A 82 -14.15 35.16 -0.01
CA PHE A 82 -13.16 34.54 -0.90
C PHE A 82 -13.58 33.14 -1.34
N GLU A 83 -14.81 33.02 -1.83
CA GLU A 83 -15.45 31.75 -2.23
C GLU A 83 -16.01 31.82 -3.65
N LEU A 84 -16.05 30.68 -4.33
CA LEU A 84 -16.84 30.50 -5.55
C LEU A 84 -18.15 29.79 -5.21
N ARG A 85 -19.24 30.23 -5.84
CA ARG A 85 -20.57 29.62 -5.69
C ARG A 85 -21.26 29.46 -7.04
N LEU A 86 -22.17 28.51 -7.14
CA LEU A 86 -23.05 28.41 -8.31
C LEU A 86 -24.24 29.36 -8.13
N SER A 87 -24.40 30.32 -9.03
CA SER A 87 -25.60 31.16 -9.08
C SER A 87 -26.78 30.46 -9.75
N ALA A 88 -26.49 29.54 -10.66
CA ALA A 88 -27.48 28.77 -11.40
C ALA A 88 -27.04 27.30 -11.48
N PHE A 89 -27.42 26.53 -10.47
CA PHE A 89 -27.03 25.12 -10.34
C PHE A 89 -27.44 24.26 -11.55
N GLU A 90 -28.70 24.35 -11.99
CA GLU A 90 -29.18 23.57 -13.15
C GLU A 90 -28.44 23.93 -14.44
N LEU A 91 -28.15 25.22 -14.65
CA LEU A 91 -27.40 25.66 -15.83
C LEU A 91 -25.97 25.12 -15.82
N ALA A 92 -25.34 25.03 -14.64
CA ALA A 92 -24.01 24.45 -14.49
C ALA A 92 -24.02 22.93 -14.79
N ALA A 93 -25.04 22.20 -14.32
CA ALA A 93 -25.19 20.77 -14.59
C ALA A 93 -25.41 20.50 -16.09
N GLU A 94 -26.33 21.22 -16.74
CA GLU A 94 -26.55 21.12 -18.19
C GLU A 94 -25.32 21.54 -19.01
N TRP A 95 -24.57 22.53 -18.52
CA TRP A 95 -23.34 22.94 -19.17
C TRP A 95 -22.28 21.86 -19.12
N LEU A 96 -22.13 21.18 -17.96
CA LEU A 96 -21.16 20.09 -17.78
C LEU A 96 -21.47 18.92 -18.71
N GLU A 97 -22.73 18.48 -18.78
CA GLU A 97 -23.16 17.37 -19.66
C GLU A 97 -22.77 17.59 -21.13
N LYS A 98 -22.84 18.83 -21.61
CA LYS A 98 -22.54 19.20 -23.00
C LYS A 98 -21.05 19.31 -23.30
N GLN A 99 -20.17 19.22 -22.31
CA GLN A 99 -18.73 19.26 -22.54
C GLN A 99 -18.21 17.90 -23.03
N GLU A 100 -17.14 17.95 -23.82
CA GLU A 100 -16.41 16.75 -24.23
C GLU A 100 -15.78 16.07 -23.00
N GLY A 101 -15.95 14.75 -22.88
CA GLY A 101 -15.47 13.97 -21.72
C GLY A 101 -16.31 14.11 -20.45
N SER A 102 -17.51 14.71 -20.52
CA SER A 102 -18.42 14.86 -19.37
C SER A 102 -18.83 13.52 -18.76
N GLN A 103 -19.17 12.54 -19.59
CA GLN A 103 -19.57 11.20 -19.16
C GLN A 103 -18.49 10.54 -18.29
N GLU A 104 -17.23 10.57 -18.74
CA GLU A 104 -16.11 10.02 -17.99
C GLU A 104 -15.92 10.72 -16.64
N ARG A 105 -16.13 12.03 -16.56
CA ARG A 105 -16.06 12.78 -15.29
C ARG A 105 -17.19 12.38 -14.34
N ILE A 106 -18.42 12.28 -14.84
CA ILE A 106 -19.58 11.85 -14.04
C ILE A 106 -19.35 10.44 -13.51
N GLU A 107 -18.89 9.51 -14.35
CA GLU A 107 -18.62 8.13 -13.96
C GLU A 107 -17.46 7.97 -12.96
N ASN A 108 -16.53 8.91 -12.91
CA ASN A 108 -15.41 8.93 -11.96
C ASN A 108 -15.70 9.77 -10.71
N ASN A 109 -16.90 10.32 -10.59
CA ASN A 109 -17.32 11.15 -9.46
C ASN A 109 -18.69 10.68 -8.96
N PRO A 110 -18.73 9.79 -7.94
CA PRO A 110 -19.98 9.20 -7.46
C PRO A 110 -21.02 10.24 -7.00
N VAL A 111 -20.60 11.39 -6.49
CA VAL A 111 -21.52 12.49 -6.16
C VAL A 111 -22.23 13.01 -7.40
N LEU A 112 -21.51 13.22 -8.51
CA LEU A 112 -22.13 13.60 -9.77
C LEU A 112 -22.98 12.45 -10.33
N ALA A 113 -22.48 11.22 -10.32
CA ALA A 113 -23.22 10.06 -10.80
C ALA A 113 -24.55 9.87 -10.04
N TYR A 114 -24.56 10.10 -8.73
CA TYR A 114 -25.79 10.13 -7.93
C TYR A 114 -26.77 11.19 -8.43
N TYR A 115 -26.30 12.42 -8.68
CA TYR A 115 -27.17 13.47 -9.16
C TYR A 115 -27.72 13.20 -10.57
N PHE A 116 -26.88 12.83 -11.52
CA PHE A 116 -27.33 12.58 -12.89
C PHE A 116 -28.16 11.28 -12.99
N GLY A 117 -27.72 10.18 -12.37
CA GLY A 117 -28.41 8.90 -12.40
C GLY A 117 -29.67 8.84 -11.54
N GLU A 118 -29.59 9.18 -10.25
CA GLU A 118 -30.72 8.98 -9.32
C GLU A 118 -31.69 10.16 -9.31
N ILE A 119 -31.18 11.40 -9.40
CA ILE A 119 -32.01 12.60 -9.30
C ILE A 119 -32.56 13.03 -10.67
N ARG A 120 -31.68 13.17 -11.68
CA ARG A 120 -32.10 13.53 -13.05
C ARG A 120 -32.63 12.35 -13.87
N LYS A 121 -32.43 11.11 -13.40
CA LYS A 121 -32.88 9.88 -14.07
C LYS A 121 -32.26 9.71 -15.46
N ASP A 122 -30.99 10.07 -15.58
CA ASP A 122 -30.21 9.74 -16.78
C ASP A 122 -29.85 8.25 -16.77
N GLU A 123 -30.48 7.47 -17.66
CA GLU A 123 -30.28 6.03 -17.77
C GLU A 123 -28.85 5.64 -18.19
N ALA A 124 -28.08 6.57 -18.76
CA ALA A 124 -26.68 6.33 -19.14
C ALA A 124 -25.73 6.36 -17.92
N THR A 125 -26.18 6.85 -16.76
CA THR A 125 -25.35 7.08 -15.58
C THR A 125 -25.68 6.09 -14.46
N ASP A 126 -24.71 5.28 -14.08
CA ASP A 126 -24.82 4.31 -12.98
C ASP A 126 -24.04 4.78 -11.74
N TYR A 127 -24.77 5.21 -10.71
CA TYR A 127 -24.21 5.62 -9.42
C TYR A 127 -23.46 4.49 -8.70
N ALA A 128 -24.01 3.27 -8.70
CA ALA A 128 -23.40 2.14 -8.02
C ALA A 128 -22.07 1.75 -8.69
N ALA A 129 -22.03 1.78 -10.02
CA ALA A 129 -20.79 1.55 -10.77
C ALA A 129 -19.74 2.64 -10.49
N ALA A 130 -20.15 3.91 -10.44
CA ALA A 130 -19.25 5.02 -10.10
C ALA A 130 -18.69 4.86 -8.68
N LYS A 131 -19.55 4.56 -7.69
CA LYS A 131 -19.16 4.34 -6.29
C LYS A 131 -18.17 3.17 -6.15
N ALA A 132 -18.37 2.08 -6.88
CA ALA A 132 -17.48 0.92 -6.86
C ALA A 132 -16.07 1.21 -7.41
N LYS A 133 -15.90 2.24 -8.25
CA LYS A 133 -14.58 2.68 -8.75
C LYS A 133 -13.78 3.45 -7.69
N ILE A 134 -14.45 4.09 -6.73
CA ILE A 134 -13.78 4.90 -5.69
C ILE A 134 -13.33 4.01 -4.54
N ARG A 135 -12.05 4.15 -4.19
CA ARG A 135 -11.50 3.50 -3.01
C ARG A 135 -11.99 4.17 -1.73
N PRO A 136 -12.25 3.39 -0.67
CA PRO A 136 -12.75 3.93 0.59
C PRO A 136 -11.71 4.85 1.25
N LYS A 137 -12.16 5.71 2.17
CA LYS A 137 -11.30 6.71 2.85
C LYS A 137 -10.15 6.07 3.64
N GLU A 138 -10.33 4.83 4.06
CA GLU A 138 -9.36 4.06 4.84
C GLU A 138 -8.03 3.83 4.10
N VAL A 139 -8.05 3.98 2.77
CA VAL A 139 -6.87 3.90 1.89
C VAL A 139 -6.01 5.16 1.95
N ASP A 140 -6.60 6.31 2.29
CA ASP A 140 -5.95 7.61 2.18
C ASP A 140 -5.05 7.88 3.39
N ARG A 141 -3.92 8.55 3.16
CA ARG A 141 -2.96 8.96 4.19
C ARG A 141 -3.62 9.84 5.23
N GLU A 142 -4.51 10.74 4.83
CA GLU A 142 -5.21 11.66 5.73
C GLU A 142 -6.00 10.92 6.83
N TRP A 143 -6.65 9.81 6.47
CA TRP A 143 -7.34 8.95 7.44
C TRP A 143 -6.35 8.33 8.42
N ILE A 144 -5.26 7.76 7.91
CA ILE A 144 -4.22 7.09 8.72
C ILE A 144 -3.52 8.06 9.66
N GLU A 145 -3.17 9.26 9.18
CA GLU A 145 -2.59 10.31 10.00
C GLU A 145 -3.55 10.75 11.12
N SER A 146 -4.85 10.75 10.85
CA SER A 146 -5.88 11.07 11.85
C SER A 146 -5.98 9.99 12.93
N LEU A 147 -5.88 8.71 12.56
CA LEU A 147 -5.80 7.60 13.52
C LEU A 147 -4.53 7.69 14.38
N ILE A 148 -3.38 7.95 13.76
CA ILE A 148 -2.10 8.13 14.47
C ILE A 148 -2.18 9.31 15.44
N ALA A 149 -2.77 10.43 15.02
CA ALA A 149 -2.92 11.63 15.85
C ALA A 149 -3.83 11.39 17.06
N GLU A 150 -4.87 10.56 16.92
CA GLU A 150 -5.72 10.15 18.04
C GLU A 150 -4.95 9.25 19.01
N ILE A 151 -4.25 8.23 18.52
CA ILE A 151 -3.45 7.31 19.35
C ILE A 151 -2.38 8.08 20.14
N LYS A 152 -1.75 9.10 19.54
CA LYS A 152 -0.77 9.97 20.21
C LYS A 152 -1.30 10.72 21.43
N LYS A 153 -2.62 10.95 21.54
CA LYS A 153 -3.21 11.65 22.69
C LYS A 153 -3.25 10.80 23.96
N GLU A 154 -3.12 9.48 23.83
CA GLU A 154 -3.13 8.56 24.96
C GLU A 154 -1.75 8.46 25.62
N ASP A 155 -1.73 8.18 26.93
CA ASP A 155 -0.48 8.04 27.69
C ASP A 155 0.37 6.86 27.17
N LYS A 156 1.69 7.07 27.05
CA LYS A 156 2.71 6.12 26.56
C LYS A 156 2.57 5.65 25.10
N SER A 157 1.69 6.25 24.30
CA SER A 157 1.52 5.87 22.89
C SER A 157 2.64 6.33 21.96
N GLU A 158 3.35 7.41 22.31
CA GLU A 158 4.51 7.86 21.53
C GLU A 158 5.64 6.82 21.50
N GLU A 159 5.83 6.08 22.61
CA GLU A 159 6.82 5.00 22.66
C GLU A 159 6.42 3.86 21.72
N MET A 160 5.14 3.52 21.66
CA MET A 160 4.64 2.47 20.75
C MET A 160 4.85 2.84 19.28
N LEU A 161 4.54 4.08 18.91
CA LEU A 161 4.67 4.57 17.53
C LEU A 161 6.13 4.61 17.05
N LYS A 162 7.12 4.71 17.95
CA LYS A 162 8.55 4.65 17.58
C LYS A 162 8.97 3.26 17.11
N LEU A 163 8.31 2.21 17.60
CA LEU A 163 8.63 0.80 17.34
C LEU A 163 8.21 0.33 15.94
N VAL A 164 7.38 1.10 15.23
CA VAL A 164 6.82 0.71 13.93
C VAL A 164 7.00 1.79 12.87
N VAL A 165 6.83 1.39 11.61
CA VAL A 165 6.56 2.27 10.47
C VAL A 165 5.14 1.98 10.02
N ILE A 166 4.29 3.00 9.94
CA ILE A 166 2.93 2.87 9.44
C ILE A 166 2.91 3.44 8.02
N ILE A 167 2.43 2.65 7.06
CA ILE A 167 2.34 3.01 5.65
C ILE A 167 0.87 2.97 5.25
N ALA A 168 0.35 4.07 4.71
CA ALA A 168 -0.99 4.11 4.16
C ALA A 168 -1.06 3.28 2.87
N PRO A 169 -2.18 2.59 2.57
CA PRO A 169 -2.30 1.78 1.36
C PRO A 169 -1.99 2.56 0.07
N GLU A 170 -2.34 3.85 0.00
CA GLU A 170 -2.01 4.69 -1.15
C GLU A 170 -0.51 4.96 -1.36
N ASP A 171 0.31 4.82 -0.30
CA ASP A 171 1.75 5.06 -0.33
C ASP A 171 2.55 3.80 -0.71
N VAL A 172 1.88 2.66 -0.80
CA VAL A 172 2.47 1.42 -1.28
C VAL A 172 2.71 1.51 -2.78
N LYS A 173 3.96 1.34 -3.19
CA LYS A 173 4.36 1.37 -4.61
C LYS A 173 4.14 0.03 -5.32
N GLN A 174 4.26 -1.07 -4.60
CA GLN A 174 4.14 -2.42 -5.15
C GLN A 174 2.66 -2.76 -5.36
N LYS A 175 2.34 -3.34 -6.52
CA LYS A 175 1.00 -3.84 -6.82
C LYS A 175 1.08 -5.33 -7.09
N VAL A 176 0.06 -6.09 -6.70
CA VAL A 176 0.07 -7.56 -6.88
C VAL A 176 0.19 -7.95 -8.35
N ARG A 177 -0.45 -7.20 -9.26
CA ARG A 177 -0.31 -7.38 -10.72
C ARG A 177 1.11 -7.19 -11.28
N ASP A 178 1.99 -6.52 -10.53
CA ASP A 178 3.38 -6.26 -10.91
C ASP A 178 4.33 -7.26 -10.20
N LEU A 179 3.79 -8.32 -9.58
CA LEU A 179 4.53 -9.40 -8.92
C LEU A 179 4.25 -10.71 -9.64
N VAL A 180 5.26 -11.57 -9.71
CA VAL A 180 5.13 -12.94 -10.21
C VAL A 180 5.05 -13.86 -9.01
N LEU A 181 3.93 -14.55 -8.88
CA LEU A 181 3.63 -15.44 -7.76
C LEU A 181 3.44 -16.87 -8.26
N THR A 182 3.65 -17.83 -7.37
CA THR A 182 3.28 -19.23 -7.64
C THR A 182 1.78 -19.42 -7.39
N GLU A 183 1.18 -20.44 -7.99
CA GLU A 183 -0.24 -20.79 -7.76
C GLU A 183 -0.57 -20.93 -6.28
N GLU A 184 0.30 -21.61 -5.51
CA GLU A 184 0.17 -21.73 -4.05
C GLU A 184 0.12 -20.37 -3.34
N GLN A 185 0.92 -19.39 -3.77
CA GLN A 185 0.93 -18.05 -3.19
C GLN A 185 -0.34 -17.28 -3.55
N GLU A 186 -0.82 -17.42 -4.78
CA GLU A 186 -2.07 -16.79 -5.24
C GLU A 186 -3.29 -17.34 -4.49
N ASP A 187 -3.37 -18.66 -4.33
CA ASP A 187 -4.43 -19.34 -3.58
C ASP A 187 -4.49 -18.86 -2.13
N GLU A 188 -3.34 -18.79 -1.44
CA GLU A 188 -3.29 -18.30 -0.06
C GLU A 188 -3.71 -16.83 0.06
N ILE A 189 -3.30 -16.00 -0.89
CA ILE A 189 -3.73 -14.60 -0.95
C ILE A 189 -5.25 -14.52 -1.14
N GLU A 190 -5.82 -15.30 -2.05
CA GLU A 190 -7.27 -15.31 -2.30
C GLU A 190 -8.06 -15.77 -1.07
N LYS A 191 -7.58 -16.80 -0.36
CA LYS A 191 -8.17 -17.25 0.91
C LYS A 191 -8.22 -16.13 1.93
N ILE A 192 -7.13 -15.38 2.09
CA ILE A 192 -7.06 -14.26 3.04
C ILE A 192 -8.00 -13.12 2.62
N MET A 193 -8.09 -12.80 1.33
CA MET A 193 -9.06 -11.81 0.84
C MET A 193 -10.49 -12.21 1.18
N LYS A 194 -10.85 -13.48 0.97
CA LYS A 194 -12.17 -14.02 1.34
C LYS A 194 -12.38 -13.96 2.85
N ALA A 195 -11.37 -14.28 3.65
CA ALA A 195 -11.47 -14.21 5.10
C ALA A 195 -11.70 -12.78 5.63
N ILE A 196 -11.05 -11.79 5.03
CA ILE A 196 -11.28 -10.36 5.36
C ILE A 196 -12.71 -9.96 5.00
N LYS A 197 -13.17 -10.32 3.79
CA LYS A 197 -14.52 -9.98 3.30
C LYS A 197 -15.62 -10.63 4.12
N HIS A 198 -15.42 -11.86 4.57
CA HIS A 198 -16.40 -12.66 5.31
C HIS A 198 -16.06 -12.75 6.81
N ARG A 199 -15.33 -11.77 7.35
CA ARG A 199 -14.85 -11.75 8.73
C ARG A 199 -15.95 -11.94 9.76
N GLU A 200 -17.10 -11.28 9.58
CA GLU A 200 -18.23 -11.40 10.51
C GLU A 200 -18.80 -12.82 10.53
N TYR A 201 -18.97 -13.44 9.36
CA TYR A 201 -19.42 -14.81 9.26
C TYR A 201 -18.45 -15.79 9.95
N LEU A 202 -17.15 -15.62 9.75
CA LEU A 202 -16.12 -16.45 10.40
C LEU A 202 -16.18 -16.33 11.93
N ARG A 203 -16.41 -15.13 12.45
CA ARG A 203 -16.61 -14.88 13.87
C ARG A 203 -17.87 -15.58 14.39
N ASP A 204 -18.98 -15.50 13.67
CA ASP A 204 -20.27 -16.06 14.08
C ASP A 204 -20.25 -17.59 14.15
N ILE A 205 -19.48 -18.26 13.28
CA ILE A 205 -19.28 -19.72 13.33
C ILE A 205 -18.16 -20.17 14.28
N GLY A 206 -17.49 -19.24 14.96
CA GLY A 206 -16.43 -19.52 15.93
C GLY A 206 -15.08 -19.90 15.33
N LEU A 207 -14.81 -19.54 14.06
CA LEU A 207 -13.53 -19.82 13.40
C LEU A 207 -12.59 -18.62 13.57
N HIS A 208 -11.79 -18.63 14.65
CA HIS A 208 -10.96 -17.49 15.06
C HIS A 208 -9.48 -17.60 14.66
N ASP A 209 -8.99 -18.81 14.41
CA ASP A 209 -7.59 -19.11 14.08
C ASP A 209 -7.32 -18.86 12.58
N ILE A 210 -7.48 -17.59 12.18
CA ILE A 210 -7.19 -17.12 10.82
C ILE A 210 -6.40 -15.81 10.90
N GLY A 211 -5.46 -15.66 9.98
CA GLY A 211 -4.76 -14.42 9.70
C GLY A 211 -3.35 -14.34 10.27
N LYS A 212 -2.69 -15.47 10.52
CA LYS A 212 -1.28 -15.54 10.89
C LYS A 212 -0.50 -16.28 9.80
N LEU A 213 0.21 -15.53 8.96
CA LEU A 213 1.01 -16.08 7.86
C LEU A 213 2.50 -16.04 8.19
N LEU A 214 3.23 -17.11 7.86
CA LEU A 214 4.69 -17.15 7.89
C LEU A 214 5.25 -17.26 6.48
N PHE A 215 5.92 -16.21 6.00
CA PHE A 215 6.61 -16.19 4.72
C PHE A 215 8.04 -16.71 4.88
N VAL A 216 8.36 -17.81 4.19
CA VAL A 216 9.68 -18.47 4.30
C VAL A 216 10.36 -18.57 2.94
N GLY A 217 11.63 -18.20 2.87
CA GLY A 217 12.41 -18.39 1.65
C GLY A 217 13.67 -17.53 1.59
N PRO A 218 14.55 -17.73 0.59
CA PRO A 218 15.79 -16.96 0.45
C PRO A 218 15.56 -15.44 0.40
N PRO A 219 16.57 -14.62 0.73
CA PRO A 219 16.47 -13.17 0.56
C PRO A 219 16.21 -12.82 -0.92
N GLY A 220 15.53 -11.69 -1.16
CA GLY A 220 15.30 -11.18 -2.52
C GLY A 220 14.17 -11.84 -3.31
N THR A 221 13.46 -12.83 -2.76
CA THR A 221 12.34 -13.53 -3.42
C THR A 221 10.98 -12.82 -3.34
N GLY A 222 10.92 -11.64 -2.71
CA GLY A 222 9.72 -10.79 -2.77
C GLY A 222 8.76 -10.85 -1.58
N LYS A 223 9.12 -11.54 -0.48
CA LYS A 223 8.31 -11.62 0.76
C LYS A 223 7.72 -10.28 1.22
N THR A 224 8.59 -9.29 1.45
CA THR A 224 8.19 -7.92 1.87
C THR A 224 7.41 -7.18 0.78
N SER A 225 7.70 -7.44 -0.50
CA SER A 225 6.98 -6.84 -1.63
C SER A 225 5.55 -7.35 -1.73
N VAL A 226 5.33 -8.66 -1.55
CA VAL A 226 3.99 -9.27 -1.50
C VAL A 226 3.20 -8.73 -0.31
N ALA A 227 3.79 -8.71 0.89
CA ALA A 227 3.11 -8.21 2.08
C ALA A 227 2.65 -6.75 1.93
N ARG A 228 3.48 -5.90 1.32
CA ARG A 228 3.10 -4.51 1.00
C ARG A 228 2.03 -4.44 -0.08
N ALA A 229 2.18 -5.18 -1.17
CA ALA A 229 1.18 -5.20 -2.24
C ALA A 229 -0.20 -5.68 -1.76
N LEU A 230 -0.23 -6.60 -0.79
CA LEU A 230 -1.46 -7.03 -0.12
C LEU A 230 -2.16 -5.88 0.62
N SER A 231 -1.42 -5.00 1.32
CA SER A 231 -1.98 -3.80 1.95
C SER A 231 -2.70 -2.90 0.93
N GLU A 232 -2.10 -2.72 -0.24
CA GLU A 232 -2.67 -1.92 -1.34
C GLU A 232 -3.95 -2.56 -1.91
N GLN A 233 -3.90 -3.86 -2.18
CA GLN A 233 -5.03 -4.62 -2.73
C GLN A 233 -6.19 -4.73 -1.74
N LEU A 234 -5.88 -4.92 -0.45
CA LEU A 234 -6.87 -5.07 0.63
C LEU A 234 -7.35 -3.73 1.18
N SER A 235 -6.75 -2.61 0.79
CA SER A 235 -7.11 -1.28 1.28
C SER A 235 -7.01 -1.13 2.81
N ILE A 236 -6.06 -1.84 3.43
CA ILE A 236 -5.80 -1.80 4.88
C ILE A 236 -4.35 -1.39 5.18
N PRO A 237 -4.08 -0.64 6.26
CA PRO A 237 -2.76 -0.06 6.51
C PRO A 237 -1.70 -1.12 6.78
N PHE A 238 -0.45 -0.81 6.40
CA PHE A 238 0.69 -1.68 6.65
C PHE A 238 1.50 -1.16 7.84
N VAL A 239 1.60 -1.98 8.89
CA VAL A 239 2.33 -1.68 10.13
C VAL A 239 3.58 -2.56 10.18
N GLU A 240 4.72 -1.99 9.80
CA GLU A 240 6.01 -2.68 9.76
C GLU A 240 6.77 -2.50 11.07
N VAL A 241 7.19 -3.60 11.66
CA VAL A 241 7.92 -3.59 12.93
C VAL A 241 9.39 -3.26 12.72
N LYS A 242 9.92 -2.29 13.46
CA LYS A 242 11.35 -1.98 13.47
C LYS A 242 12.07 -2.89 14.46
N LEU A 243 12.58 -4.02 13.97
CA LEU A 243 13.27 -4.99 14.83
C LEU A 243 14.42 -4.39 15.65
N SER A 244 15.18 -3.46 15.10
CA SER A 244 16.28 -2.78 15.81
C SER A 244 15.83 -2.09 17.10
N MET A 245 14.60 -1.56 17.13
CA MET A 245 14.01 -0.91 18.31
C MET A 245 13.45 -1.91 19.33
N ILE A 246 13.27 -3.17 18.93
CA ILE A 246 12.82 -4.25 19.81
C ILE A 246 14.01 -4.94 20.47
N THR A 247 15.11 -5.13 19.73
CA THR A 247 16.29 -5.90 20.16
C THR A 247 17.36 -5.06 20.86
N ASP A 248 17.07 -3.81 21.25
CA ASP A 248 18.04 -2.93 21.89
C ASP A 248 18.60 -3.54 23.20
N GLN A 249 19.83 -3.16 23.56
CA GLN A 249 20.72 -3.83 24.54
C GLN A 249 20.15 -4.01 25.97
N TYR A 250 18.95 -3.51 26.25
CA TYR A 250 18.21 -3.70 27.49
C TYR A 250 17.16 -4.81 27.34
N LEU A 251 17.58 -6.06 27.56
CA LEU A 251 16.76 -7.28 27.40
C LEU A 251 15.44 -7.32 28.23
N GLY A 252 15.23 -6.37 29.16
CA GLY A 252 13.97 -6.20 29.89
C GLY A 252 12.92 -5.35 29.17
N GLU A 253 13.33 -4.53 28.20
CA GLU A 253 12.45 -3.67 27.40
C GLU A 253 11.89 -4.40 26.18
N THR A 254 12.63 -5.36 25.62
CA THR A 254 12.21 -6.16 24.45
C THR A 254 10.82 -6.78 24.62
N ALA A 255 10.55 -7.44 25.75
CA ALA A 255 9.23 -8.05 26.00
C ALA A 255 8.10 -7.00 26.05
N LYS A 256 8.33 -5.86 26.70
CA LYS A 256 7.35 -4.76 26.75
C LYS A 256 7.13 -4.15 25.37
N ASN A 257 8.18 -4.04 24.57
CA ASN A 257 8.10 -3.50 23.21
C ASN A 257 7.31 -4.43 22.29
N ILE A 258 7.45 -5.75 22.44
CA ILE A 258 6.59 -6.73 21.75
C ILE A 258 5.12 -6.50 22.12
N ASP A 259 4.79 -6.46 23.41
CA ASP A 259 3.39 -6.24 23.85
C ASP A 259 2.82 -4.91 23.31
N ARG A 260 3.63 -3.84 23.31
CA ARG A 260 3.28 -2.52 22.76
C ARG A 260 2.99 -2.55 21.26
N VAL A 261 3.80 -3.27 20.49
CA VAL A 261 3.61 -3.39 19.03
C VAL A 261 2.29 -4.09 18.72
N PHE A 262 2.00 -5.20 19.37
CA PHE A 262 0.75 -5.93 19.15
C PHE A 262 -0.47 -5.16 19.66
N LEU A 263 -0.36 -4.44 20.79
CA LEU A 263 -1.40 -3.53 21.26
C LEU A 263 -1.67 -2.40 20.25
N LEU A 264 -0.61 -1.80 19.70
CA LEU A 264 -0.73 -0.76 18.69
C LEU A 264 -1.41 -1.29 17.42
N ALA A 265 -1.06 -2.49 16.96
CA ALA A 265 -1.70 -3.13 15.82
C ALA A 265 -3.21 -3.32 16.05
N LYS A 266 -3.61 -3.78 17.24
CA LYS A 266 -5.03 -3.88 17.64
C LYS A 266 -5.73 -2.52 17.65
N LYS A 267 -5.04 -1.43 18.02
CA LYS A 267 -5.62 -0.07 17.98
C LYS A 267 -5.76 0.48 16.55
N LEU A 268 -4.90 0.05 15.64
CA LEU A 268 -4.89 0.44 14.22
C LEU A 268 -5.77 -0.46 13.34
N ASN A 269 -6.58 -1.34 13.94
CA ASN A 269 -7.41 -2.27 13.17
C ASN A 269 -8.40 -1.53 12.24
N PRO A 270 -8.73 -2.10 11.06
CA PRO A 270 -8.07 -3.28 10.47
C PRO A 270 -6.68 -2.93 9.92
N CYS A 271 -5.68 -3.81 10.07
CA CYS A 271 -4.33 -3.57 9.53
C CYS A 271 -3.56 -4.88 9.23
N ILE A 272 -2.47 -4.75 8.46
CA ILE A 272 -1.44 -5.79 8.33
C ILE A 272 -0.32 -5.46 9.32
N LEU A 273 -0.04 -6.37 10.27
CA LEU A 273 1.15 -6.30 11.11
C LEU A 273 2.25 -7.14 10.47
N PHE A 274 3.31 -6.49 9.99
CA PHE A 274 4.43 -7.14 9.32
C PHE A 274 5.68 -7.19 10.19
N ILE A 275 6.22 -8.39 10.39
CA ILE A 275 7.48 -8.62 11.11
C ILE A 275 8.47 -9.24 10.12
N ASP A 276 9.41 -8.45 9.61
CA ASP A 276 10.51 -8.98 8.81
C ASP A 276 11.57 -9.64 9.69
N GLU A 277 12.38 -10.51 9.11
CA GLU A 277 13.50 -11.21 9.76
C GLU A 277 13.17 -11.78 11.16
N LEU A 278 12.03 -12.46 11.28
CA LEU A 278 11.51 -13.03 12.54
C LEU A 278 12.56 -13.87 13.28
N ASP A 279 13.45 -14.53 12.54
CA ASP A 279 14.54 -15.34 13.08
C ASP A 279 15.57 -14.55 13.91
N PHE A 280 15.61 -13.21 13.85
CA PHE A 280 16.43 -12.43 14.80
C PHE A 280 15.85 -12.44 16.21
N VAL A 281 14.52 -12.44 16.34
CA VAL A 281 13.82 -12.41 17.63
C VAL A 281 13.48 -13.81 18.12
N ALA A 282 13.15 -14.74 17.20
CA ALA A 282 12.65 -16.08 17.49
C ALA A 282 13.68 -17.19 17.20
N LYS A 283 14.94 -17.00 17.59
CA LYS A 283 16.01 -18.01 17.41
C LYS A 283 15.70 -19.30 18.17
N ALA A 284 16.05 -20.42 17.55
CA ALA A 284 15.97 -21.74 18.16
C ALA A 284 16.82 -21.78 19.44
N ARG A 285 16.17 -22.16 20.55
CA ARG A 285 16.77 -22.18 21.89
C ARG A 285 18.02 -23.05 21.94
N THR A 286 19.16 -22.44 22.26
CA THR A 286 20.35 -23.17 22.74
C THR A 286 20.40 -23.20 24.28
N SER A 287 21.08 -24.19 24.87
CA SER A 287 21.16 -24.37 26.32
C SER A 287 21.81 -23.16 27.02
N ASP A 288 22.78 -22.50 26.37
CA ASP A 288 23.58 -21.40 26.92
C ASP A 288 22.99 -20.00 26.67
N GLU A 289 21.79 -19.89 26.07
CA GLU A 289 21.17 -18.59 25.82
C GLU A 289 20.66 -17.89 27.08
N ASN A 290 20.90 -16.58 27.12
CA ASN A 290 20.45 -15.65 28.15
C ASN A 290 18.94 -15.80 28.42
N ALA A 291 18.55 -15.96 29.70
CA ALA A 291 17.17 -16.13 30.13
C ALA A 291 16.21 -15.01 29.67
N ALA A 292 16.75 -13.83 29.35
CA ALA A 292 15.96 -12.72 28.84
C ALA A 292 15.57 -12.87 27.35
N ILE A 293 16.41 -13.49 26.52
CA ILE A 293 16.07 -13.85 25.13
C ILE A 293 14.92 -14.88 25.15
N LYS A 294 15.03 -15.91 25.99
CA LYS A 294 13.97 -16.91 26.18
C LYS A 294 12.64 -16.27 26.60
N ARG A 295 12.68 -15.25 27.48
CA ARG A 295 11.48 -14.48 27.84
C ARG A 295 10.92 -13.69 26.66
N ALA A 296 11.75 -12.98 25.90
CA ALA A 296 11.30 -12.24 24.72
C ALA A 296 10.63 -13.15 23.68
N VAL A 297 11.23 -14.31 23.39
CA VAL A 297 10.64 -15.32 22.49
C VAL A 297 9.27 -15.77 23.01
N ASN A 298 9.16 -16.13 24.29
CA ASN A 298 7.88 -16.55 24.86
C ASN A 298 6.83 -15.43 24.83
N THR A 299 7.22 -14.18 25.07
CA THR A 299 6.32 -13.03 24.95
C THR A 299 5.86 -12.85 23.50
N LEU A 300 6.76 -12.97 22.53
CA LEU A 300 6.41 -12.92 21.10
C LEU A 300 5.41 -14.02 20.74
N LEU A 301 5.69 -15.28 21.10
CA LEU A 301 4.80 -16.40 20.79
C LEU A 301 3.42 -16.20 21.42
N LYS A 302 3.37 -15.73 22.67
CA LYS A 302 2.10 -15.40 23.34
C LYS A 302 1.36 -14.27 22.63
N ALA A 303 2.07 -13.22 22.20
CA ALA A 303 1.46 -12.12 21.47
C ALA A 303 0.89 -12.54 20.10
N ILE A 304 1.54 -13.49 19.43
CA ILE A 304 1.04 -14.13 18.20
C ILE A 304 -0.24 -14.92 18.48
N ASP A 305 -0.29 -15.69 19.57
CA ASP A 305 -1.50 -16.45 19.95
C ASP A 305 -2.68 -15.52 20.28
N GLU A 306 -2.41 -14.33 20.84
CA GLU A 306 -3.42 -13.36 21.25
C GLU A 306 -3.91 -12.43 20.13
N ILE A 307 -3.46 -12.59 18.89
CA ILE A 307 -3.89 -11.77 17.75
C ILE A 307 -4.54 -12.63 16.67
N SER A 308 -5.56 -12.10 16.01
CA SER A 308 -6.18 -12.78 14.87
C SER A 308 -6.89 -11.79 13.97
N LEU A 309 -7.06 -12.16 12.70
CA LEU A 309 -7.79 -11.34 11.75
C LEU A 309 -9.27 -11.26 12.13
N VAL A 310 -9.84 -12.37 12.59
CA VAL A 310 -11.28 -12.48 12.87
C VAL A 310 -11.68 -11.67 14.09
N GLU A 311 -11.00 -11.84 15.23
CA GLU A 311 -11.33 -11.11 16.45
C GLU A 311 -10.83 -9.67 16.41
N HIS A 312 -9.56 -9.49 16.03
CA HIS A 312 -8.87 -8.22 16.23
C HIS A 312 -8.75 -7.37 14.95
N GLY A 313 -9.06 -7.93 13.77
CA GLY A 313 -8.91 -7.23 12.50
C GLY A 313 -7.46 -7.07 12.08
N VAL A 314 -6.55 -7.88 12.62
CA VAL A 314 -5.12 -7.79 12.32
C VAL A 314 -4.68 -9.03 11.56
N LEU A 315 -4.23 -8.83 10.33
CA LEU A 315 -3.52 -9.84 9.54
C LEU A 315 -2.04 -9.79 9.94
N LEU A 316 -1.57 -10.79 10.68
CA LEU A 316 -0.16 -10.94 11.03
C LEU A 316 0.57 -11.64 9.88
N ILE A 317 1.61 -11.00 9.35
CA ILE A 317 2.53 -11.60 8.39
C ILE A 317 3.94 -11.50 8.99
N ALA A 318 4.57 -12.64 9.23
CA ALA A 318 5.98 -12.68 9.60
C ALA A 318 6.81 -13.24 8.45
N ALA A 319 8.03 -12.75 8.24
CA ALA A 319 8.94 -13.23 7.22
C ALA A 319 10.26 -13.71 7.82
N THR A 320 10.85 -14.76 7.27
CA THR A 320 12.19 -15.21 7.62
C THR A 320 12.98 -15.68 6.39
N ASN A 321 14.27 -15.34 6.37
CA ASN A 321 15.22 -15.83 5.37
C ASN A 321 15.85 -17.17 5.79
N HIS A 322 15.70 -17.52 7.08
CA HIS A 322 16.41 -18.63 7.70
C HIS A 322 15.45 -19.52 8.49
N PRO A 323 14.54 -20.24 7.80
CA PRO A 323 13.52 -21.07 8.45
C PRO A 323 14.11 -22.11 9.43
N ARG A 324 15.33 -22.60 9.16
CA ARG A 324 16.04 -23.55 10.04
C ARG A 324 16.46 -22.96 11.39
N MET A 325 16.61 -21.64 11.49
CA MET A 325 16.97 -20.95 12.73
C MET A 325 15.76 -20.64 13.62
N LEU A 326 14.54 -20.81 13.11
CA LEU A 326 13.32 -20.46 13.82
C LEU A 326 12.93 -21.53 14.85
N ASP A 327 12.52 -21.13 16.06
CA ASP A 327 12.05 -22.07 17.09
C ASP A 327 10.83 -22.88 16.62
N SER A 328 10.85 -24.19 16.84
CA SER A 328 9.73 -25.09 16.48
C SER A 328 8.37 -24.69 17.09
N ALA A 329 8.36 -23.93 18.18
CA ALA A 329 7.15 -23.40 18.76
C ALA A 329 6.55 -22.29 17.89
N ALA A 330 7.37 -21.43 17.27
CA ALA A 330 6.90 -20.40 16.37
C ALA A 330 6.17 -20.99 15.16
N TRP A 331 6.71 -22.05 14.57
CA TRP A 331 6.10 -22.74 13.41
C TRP A 331 4.63 -23.15 13.64
N ARG A 332 4.27 -23.57 14.86
CA ARG A 332 2.91 -24.05 15.16
C ARG A 332 1.92 -22.93 15.48
N ARG A 333 2.36 -21.66 15.47
CA ARG A 333 1.55 -20.49 15.88
C ARG A 333 1.06 -19.69 14.68
N PHE A 334 1.61 -19.99 13.51
CA PHE A 334 1.12 -19.50 12.24
C PHE A 334 0.12 -20.49 11.68
N ASP A 335 -0.96 -19.97 11.12
CA ASP A 335 -2.05 -20.76 10.56
C ASP A 335 -1.58 -21.36 9.22
N GLU A 336 -0.82 -20.56 8.45
CA GLU A 336 -0.30 -20.94 7.13
C GLU A 336 1.17 -20.56 6.95
N ILE A 337 1.88 -21.39 6.20
CA ILE A 337 3.29 -21.18 5.84
C ILE A 337 3.35 -21.02 4.33
N VAL A 338 3.76 -19.84 3.87
CA VAL A 338 3.86 -19.54 2.44
C VAL A 338 5.33 -19.59 2.01
N HIS A 339 5.63 -20.48 1.08
CA HIS A 339 6.98 -20.68 0.56
C HIS A 339 7.31 -19.71 -0.57
N PHE A 340 8.49 -19.07 -0.49
CA PHE A 340 9.04 -18.15 -1.49
C PHE A 340 10.36 -18.69 -2.03
N PRO A 341 10.33 -19.68 -2.95
CA PRO A 341 11.54 -20.25 -3.55
C PRO A 341 12.25 -19.25 -4.46
N LEU A 342 13.45 -19.61 -4.92
CA LEU A 342 14.05 -18.92 -6.05
C LEU A 342 13.18 -19.14 -7.31
N PRO A 343 13.03 -18.12 -8.17
CA PRO A 343 12.20 -18.22 -9.36
C PRO A 343 12.76 -19.25 -10.34
N ASP A 344 11.87 -20.05 -10.93
CA ASP A 344 12.19 -20.92 -12.06
C ASP A 344 12.41 -20.11 -13.36
N LEU A 345 12.70 -20.80 -14.46
CA LEU A 345 12.98 -20.14 -15.74
C LEU A 345 11.84 -19.24 -16.22
N GLU A 346 10.60 -19.71 -16.10
CA GLU A 346 9.42 -18.97 -16.56
C GLU A 346 9.16 -17.77 -15.65
N MET A 347 9.24 -17.94 -14.34
CA MET A 347 9.14 -16.86 -13.38
C MET A 347 10.22 -15.80 -13.61
N ARG A 348 11.48 -16.19 -13.86
CA ARG A 348 12.56 -15.23 -14.13
C ARG A 348 12.27 -14.41 -15.39
N LYS A 349 11.82 -15.05 -16.46
CA LYS A 349 11.41 -14.35 -17.68
C LYS A 349 10.28 -13.35 -17.40
N ASN A 350 9.22 -13.79 -16.71
CA ASN A 350 8.09 -12.93 -16.37
C ASN A 350 8.52 -11.73 -15.49
N ILE A 351 9.44 -11.96 -14.53
CA ILE A 351 10.02 -10.88 -13.72
C ILE A 351 10.79 -9.89 -14.62
N LEU A 352 11.62 -10.39 -15.52
CA LEU A 352 12.38 -9.54 -16.46
C LEU A 352 11.44 -8.72 -17.34
N ASP A 353 10.41 -9.34 -17.94
CA ASP A 353 9.40 -8.66 -18.76
C ASP A 353 8.70 -7.53 -18.01
N ILE A 354 8.31 -7.77 -16.75
CA ILE A 354 7.68 -6.73 -15.91
C ILE A 354 8.65 -5.58 -15.62
N VAL A 355 9.91 -5.90 -15.31
CA VAL A 355 10.93 -4.90 -14.94
C VAL A 355 11.36 -4.08 -16.17
N THR A 356 11.38 -4.68 -17.36
CA THR A 356 11.81 -4.02 -18.60
C THR A 356 10.67 -3.39 -19.40
N ARG A 357 9.40 -3.58 -19.02
CA ARG A 357 8.21 -3.13 -19.78
C ARG A 357 8.21 -1.66 -20.23
N HIS A 358 8.89 -0.78 -19.49
CA HIS A 358 8.96 0.67 -19.74
C HIS A 358 10.35 1.11 -20.26
N ILE A 359 11.22 0.16 -20.57
CA ILE A 359 12.57 0.41 -21.08
C ILE A 359 12.52 0.23 -22.60
N GLU A 360 12.87 1.27 -23.33
CA GLU A 360 13.00 1.20 -24.79
C GLU A 360 14.26 0.40 -25.15
N GLY A 361 14.15 -0.53 -26.09
CA GLY A 361 15.27 -1.38 -26.48
C GLY A 361 14.89 -2.54 -27.39
N ASP A 362 15.92 -3.23 -27.87
CA ASP A 362 15.82 -4.50 -28.59
C ASP A 362 16.66 -5.53 -27.82
N PHE A 363 15.99 -6.37 -27.04
CA PHE A 363 16.59 -7.35 -26.16
C PHE A 363 15.63 -8.52 -25.90
N ASP A 364 16.19 -9.69 -25.65
CA ASP A 364 15.48 -10.93 -25.36
C ASP A 364 15.60 -11.30 -23.88
N THR A 365 14.51 -11.11 -23.14
CA THR A 365 14.41 -11.48 -21.72
C THR A 365 14.46 -12.99 -21.50
N GLN A 366 14.10 -13.80 -22.50
CA GLN A 366 14.17 -15.26 -22.43
C GLN A 366 15.62 -15.74 -22.35
N GLU A 367 16.50 -15.16 -23.17
CA GLU A 367 17.93 -15.46 -23.14
C GLU A 367 18.53 -15.11 -21.77
N ILE A 368 18.21 -13.93 -21.23
CA ILE A 368 18.68 -13.53 -19.90
C ILE A 368 18.12 -14.43 -18.80
N ALA A 369 16.87 -14.89 -18.90
CA ALA A 369 16.28 -15.81 -17.94
C ALA A 369 17.02 -17.17 -17.90
N VAL A 370 17.54 -17.64 -19.05
CA VAL A 370 18.34 -18.88 -19.13
C VAL A 370 19.68 -18.70 -18.43
N LEU A 371 20.33 -17.54 -18.59
CA LEU A 371 21.65 -17.26 -18.02
C LEU A 371 21.63 -16.96 -16.51
N THR A 372 20.47 -16.61 -15.96
CA THR A 372 20.32 -16.16 -14.56
C THR A 372 19.80 -17.26 -13.63
N GLU A 373 20.24 -18.50 -13.83
CA GLU A 373 19.89 -19.60 -12.94
C GLU A 373 20.27 -19.28 -11.49
N SER A 374 19.40 -19.62 -10.53
CA SER A 374 19.55 -19.33 -9.10
C SER A 374 19.49 -17.85 -8.68
N TYR A 375 19.20 -16.92 -9.60
CA TYR A 375 19.01 -15.52 -9.25
C TYR A 375 17.67 -15.31 -8.54
N SER A 376 17.65 -14.48 -7.50
CA SER A 376 16.40 -13.99 -6.91
C SER A 376 15.79 -12.87 -7.76
N GLY A 377 14.52 -12.53 -7.51
CA GLY A 377 13.89 -11.38 -8.17
C GLY A 377 14.58 -10.04 -7.86
N SER A 378 15.27 -9.93 -6.72
CA SER A 378 16.13 -8.79 -6.41
C SER A 378 17.36 -8.75 -7.30
N ASP A 379 18.01 -9.90 -7.53
CA ASP A 379 19.23 -10.00 -8.34
C ASP A 379 18.94 -9.64 -9.80
N LEU A 380 17.82 -10.14 -10.35
CA LEU A 380 17.35 -9.76 -11.69
C LEU A 380 17.15 -8.24 -11.81
N ARG A 381 16.52 -7.60 -10.82
CA ARG A 381 16.38 -6.13 -10.81
C ARG A 381 17.71 -5.41 -10.73
N MET A 382 18.71 -5.97 -10.05
CA MET A 382 20.05 -5.40 -9.98
C MET A 382 20.77 -5.50 -11.33
N VAL A 383 20.63 -6.61 -12.06
CA VAL A 383 21.14 -6.77 -13.42
C VAL A 383 20.55 -5.71 -14.35
N ILE A 384 19.21 -5.58 -14.40
CA ILE A 384 18.58 -4.58 -15.27
C ILE A 384 19.01 -3.16 -14.89
N ARG A 385 19.13 -2.87 -13.59
CA ARG A 385 19.60 -1.57 -13.12
C ARG A 385 21.02 -1.28 -13.60
N GLU A 386 21.93 -2.24 -13.51
CA GLU A 386 23.31 -2.10 -13.99
C GLU A 386 23.32 -1.83 -15.50
N ALA A 387 22.61 -2.65 -16.28
CA ALA A 387 22.54 -2.51 -17.73
C ALA A 387 22.03 -1.11 -18.16
N VAL A 388 20.98 -0.61 -17.51
CA VAL A 388 20.45 0.75 -17.76
C VAL A 388 21.47 1.83 -17.40
N LEU A 389 22.18 1.69 -16.28
CA LEU A 389 23.19 2.66 -15.87
C LEU A 389 24.38 2.65 -16.84
N SER A 390 24.83 1.48 -17.30
CA SER A 390 25.87 1.36 -18.33
C SER A 390 25.47 2.04 -19.64
N ALA A 391 24.26 1.79 -20.14
CA ALA A 391 23.76 2.47 -21.34
C ALA A 391 23.74 4.00 -21.16
N LEU A 392 23.34 4.49 -19.99
CA LEU A 392 23.33 5.92 -19.68
C LEU A 392 24.72 6.53 -19.58
N LEU A 393 25.74 5.78 -19.13
CA LEU A 393 27.13 6.23 -19.13
C LEU A 393 27.67 6.46 -20.55
N GLU A 394 27.12 5.74 -21.53
CA GLU A 394 27.39 5.95 -22.95
C GLU A 394 26.43 6.95 -23.62
N GLU A 395 25.68 7.72 -22.82
CA GLU A 395 24.67 8.68 -23.26
C GLU A 395 23.51 8.07 -24.09
N ARG A 396 23.31 6.75 -23.98
CA ARG A 396 22.18 6.03 -24.61
C ARG A 396 20.99 5.93 -23.65
N LYS A 397 19.78 6.03 -24.21
CA LYS A 397 18.51 5.79 -23.49
C LYS A 397 17.77 4.54 -23.97
N VAL A 398 18.41 3.80 -24.86
CA VAL A 398 17.89 2.57 -25.47
C VAL A 398 18.79 1.44 -24.99
N LEU A 399 18.18 0.38 -24.48
CA LEU A 399 18.88 -0.81 -23.99
C LEU A 399 19.07 -1.82 -25.13
N THR A 400 20.23 -2.45 -25.16
CA THR A 400 20.56 -3.51 -26.13
C THR A 400 20.73 -4.86 -25.42
N GLN A 401 20.71 -5.94 -26.19
CA GLN A 401 21.01 -7.26 -25.64
C GLN A 401 22.42 -7.35 -25.02
N GLU A 402 23.40 -6.67 -25.61
CA GLU A 402 24.78 -6.66 -25.11
C GLU A 402 24.88 -6.03 -23.71
N ASP A 403 24.16 -4.92 -23.47
CA ASP A 403 24.09 -4.28 -22.14
C ASP A 403 23.61 -5.25 -21.06
N LEU A 404 22.61 -6.09 -21.37
CA LEU A 404 22.07 -7.08 -20.45
C LEU A 404 23.05 -8.23 -20.20
N LEU A 405 23.68 -8.75 -21.26
CA LEU A 405 24.66 -9.82 -21.17
C LEU A 405 25.89 -9.40 -20.35
N GLU A 406 26.39 -8.19 -20.57
CA GLU A 406 27.49 -7.63 -19.78
C GLU A 406 27.09 -7.42 -18.31
N ALA A 407 25.87 -6.97 -18.04
CA ALA A 407 25.37 -6.80 -16.69
C ALA A 407 25.24 -8.13 -15.93
N VAL A 408 24.80 -9.21 -16.59
CA VAL A 408 24.78 -10.56 -16.00
C VAL A 408 26.21 -10.99 -15.65
N LYS A 409 27.14 -10.87 -16.60
CA LYS A 409 28.54 -11.23 -16.39
C LYS A 409 29.18 -10.45 -15.24
N SER A 410 28.97 -9.13 -15.18
CA SER A 410 29.46 -8.27 -14.10
C SER A 410 28.83 -8.62 -12.74
N PHE A 411 27.58 -9.08 -12.73
CA PHE A 411 26.93 -9.55 -11.51
C PHE A 411 27.58 -10.86 -11.01
N ASP A 412 27.81 -11.83 -11.90
CA ASP A 412 28.47 -13.10 -11.58
C ASP A 412 29.90 -12.88 -11.06
N GLU A 413 30.70 -12.04 -11.73
CA GLU A 413 32.06 -11.71 -11.28
C GLU A 413 32.07 -11.12 -9.85
N ARG A 414 31.07 -10.30 -9.51
CA ARG A 414 30.91 -9.75 -8.16
C ARG A 414 30.44 -10.79 -7.15
N ALA A 415 29.61 -11.74 -7.57
CA ALA A 415 29.14 -12.83 -6.72
C ALA A 415 30.28 -13.80 -6.36
N ASP A 416 31.13 -14.11 -7.32
CA ASP A 416 32.32 -14.97 -7.11
C ASP A 416 33.28 -14.35 -6.09
N LEU A 417 33.56 -13.04 -6.20
CA LEU A 417 34.39 -12.31 -5.22
C LEU A 417 33.83 -12.38 -3.79
N LYS A 418 32.50 -12.34 -3.62
CA LYS A 418 31.87 -12.52 -2.30
C LYS A 418 31.98 -13.95 -1.77
N SER A 419 32.05 -14.94 -2.66
CA SER A 419 32.15 -16.35 -2.30
C SER A 419 33.58 -16.75 -1.87
N ASP A 420 34.60 -16.11 -2.43
CA ASP A 420 36.01 -16.38 -2.10
C ASP A 420 36.43 -15.79 -0.74
N ASP A 421 35.84 -14.67 -0.30
CA ASP A 421 35.99 -14.16 1.07
C ASP A 421 35.39 -15.10 2.14
N TYR A 422 34.54 -16.06 1.74
CA TYR A 422 34.02 -17.11 2.63
C TYR A 422 34.90 -18.38 2.67
N LYS A 423 35.84 -18.55 1.73
CA LYS A 423 36.83 -19.65 1.76
C LYS A 423 38.14 -19.27 2.47
N GLY A 424 38.29 -18.01 2.89
CA GLY A 424 39.50 -17.45 3.52
C GLY A 424 39.70 -17.69 5.02
N LYS A 425 38.95 -18.58 5.67
CA LYS A 425 39.26 -19.07 7.04
C LYS A 425 39.04 -20.57 7.17
N ASN A 426 39.98 -21.32 6.62
CA ASN A 426 40.65 -22.43 7.31
C ASN A 426 41.72 -23.02 6.40
N PRO A 427 43.00 -22.93 6.81
CA PRO A 427 43.87 -24.07 6.67
C PRO A 427 44.39 -24.51 8.04
N SER A 428 44.11 -25.79 8.35
CA SER A 428 44.70 -26.66 9.37
C SER A 428 44.47 -26.35 10.84
#